data_AF-B6QVW6-F1
#
_entry.id   AF-B6QVW6-F1
#
_cell.length_a   1.000
_cell.length_b   1.000
_cell.length_c   1.000
_cell.angle_alpha   90.00
_cell.angle_beta   90.00
_cell.angle_gamma   90.00
#
_symmetry.space_group_name_H-M   'P 1'
#
loop_
_entity.id
_entity.type
_entity.pdbx_description
1 polymer ?
#
loop_
_entity_poly.entity_id
_entity_poly.type
_entity_poly.pdbx_seq_one_letter_code
_entity_poly.pdbx_strand_id
1 'polypeptide(L)'
;MAATPTIFLHAELLPNIRQLTLHVSLLKSASEIDLRESTITLTESCRAVTVSTHHQGVELVETLKLPVKVTDASRRNLSFAGHRVDIGGAEPEAQTAEYSFRLQVDPNDTGLTIPNQVLQDDDYVPWTASDVSTCVALHCRFCKQTIVDTTSKADTSSPWQWKDLPSGNWAEMMDFWHCHKPDVHPDEKEDQKNIEAQNASVKGYGASNRVVATPRTGLVDVASFLVAESDCHGIKVLEQRPTSNSVKSTLYGGKNPMNLGCSRCSAIIGTEDSVAEGLRLYKNNISVQHAGATEDVYETHSIDIITSSQLLDLIDHEGVRRFVIHAGQSDGILLWVFNPDLRYSSSSANHSIGSRRAMKVLYQHVKDVEGILEPENGAPTPLSLEELFLPKNIYDELVLSLQRSNLLIPISARIFREWNVALLDRLEKHP
;
A
#
# COMPACT_ATOMS: atom_id res chain seq x y z
N MET A 1 -2.49 5.56 35.14
CA MET A 1 -3.92 5.23 34.94
C MET A 1 -3.98 3.74 34.69
N ALA A 2 -4.77 2.99 35.46
CA ALA A 2 -4.94 1.55 35.22
C ALA A 2 -5.62 1.34 33.86
N ALA A 3 -5.12 0.40 33.05
CA ALA A 3 -5.74 0.07 31.77
C ALA A 3 -7.15 -0.48 32.00
N THR A 4 -8.14 0.06 31.30
CA THR A 4 -9.50 -0.48 31.30
C THR A 4 -9.49 -1.89 30.70
N PRO A 5 -10.22 -2.85 31.28
CA PRO A 5 -10.32 -4.18 30.72
C PRO A 5 -11.01 -4.12 29.35
N THR A 6 -10.43 -4.78 28.35
CA THR A 6 -10.96 -4.77 26.98
C THR A 6 -10.84 -6.14 26.34
N ILE A 7 -11.85 -6.49 25.53
CA ILE A 7 -11.82 -7.65 24.64
C ILE A 7 -11.31 -7.16 23.28
N PHE A 8 -10.33 -7.86 22.72
CA PHE A 8 -9.82 -7.59 21.40
C PHE A 8 -10.00 -8.83 20.51
N LEU A 9 -10.67 -8.64 19.38
CA LEU A 9 -10.98 -9.67 18.40
C LEU A 9 -10.22 -9.38 17.11
N HIS A 10 -9.64 -10.42 16.52
CA HIS A 10 -8.98 -10.35 15.22
C HIS A 10 -9.31 -11.59 14.42
N ALA A 11 -9.77 -11.42 13.19
CA ALA A 11 -10.13 -12.51 12.29
C ALA A 11 -9.38 -12.39 10.98
N GLU A 12 -8.66 -13.44 10.56
CA GLU A 12 -7.95 -13.51 9.28
C GLU A 12 -8.54 -14.62 8.40
N LEU A 13 -8.86 -14.28 7.14
CA LEU A 13 -9.27 -15.24 6.13
C LEU A 13 -8.06 -15.96 5.54
N LEU A 14 -8.12 -17.28 5.46
CA LEU A 14 -7.12 -18.14 4.83
C LEU A 14 -7.77 -18.84 3.63
N PRO A 15 -7.82 -18.17 2.47
CA PRO A 15 -8.64 -18.62 1.33
C PRO A 15 -8.19 -19.98 0.78
N ASN A 16 -6.87 -20.21 0.70
CA ASN A 16 -6.29 -21.43 0.12
C ASN A 16 -6.68 -22.72 0.86
N ILE A 17 -6.91 -22.63 2.18
CA ILE A 17 -7.35 -23.78 2.99
C ILE A 17 -8.82 -23.64 3.44
N ARG A 18 -9.53 -22.62 2.94
CA ARG A 18 -10.96 -22.33 3.23
C ARG A 18 -11.27 -22.27 4.72
N GLN A 19 -10.38 -21.64 5.48
CA GLN A 19 -10.53 -21.43 6.92
C GLN A 19 -10.48 -19.96 7.27
N LEU A 20 -11.10 -19.64 8.39
CA LEU A 20 -10.94 -18.35 9.07
C LEU A 20 -10.29 -18.61 10.42
N THR A 21 -9.24 -17.86 10.73
CA THR A 21 -8.62 -17.87 12.05
C THR A 21 -9.18 -16.72 12.86
N LEU A 22 -9.74 -17.01 14.03
CA LEU A 22 -10.22 -16.00 14.98
C LEU A 22 -9.33 -16.02 16.21
N HIS A 23 -8.79 -14.87 16.58
CA HIS A 23 -8.10 -14.63 17.83
C HIS A 23 -8.97 -13.80 18.76
N VAL A 24 -8.97 -14.19 20.04
CA VAL A 24 -9.62 -13.47 21.12
C VAL A 24 -8.54 -13.16 22.16
N SER A 25 -8.27 -11.88 22.36
CA SER A 25 -7.33 -11.38 23.36
C SER A 25 -8.10 -10.69 24.48
N LEU A 26 -7.86 -11.12 25.71
CA LEU A 26 -8.48 -10.58 26.92
C LEU A 26 -7.39 -9.88 27.75
N LEU A 27 -7.45 -8.55 27.82
CA LEU A 27 -6.49 -7.76 28.59
C LEU A 27 -6.78 -7.95 30.09
N LYS A 28 -5.89 -8.67 30.77
CA LYS A 28 -5.84 -8.92 32.20
C LYS A 28 -5.19 -7.75 32.92
N SER A 29 -5.97 -6.87 33.53
CA SER A 29 -5.61 -6.52 34.90
C SER A 29 -5.80 -7.81 35.72
N ALA A 30 -4.71 -8.29 36.31
CA ALA A 30 -4.55 -9.66 36.78
C ALA A 30 -5.70 -10.18 37.67
N SER A 31 -6.09 -11.45 37.46
CA SER A 31 -6.89 -12.33 38.37
C SER A 31 -8.42 -12.37 38.28
N GLU A 32 -9.11 -11.48 37.55
CA GLU A 32 -10.56 -11.27 37.76
C GLU A 32 -11.49 -11.57 36.57
N ILE A 33 -10.95 -12.08 35.46
CA ILE A 33 -11.79 -12.50 34.32
C ILE A 33 -12.32 -13.91 34.60
N ASP A 34 -13.63 -14.05 34.78
CA ASP A 34 -14.27 -15.35 34.97
C ASP A 34 -14.50 -16.04 33.61
N LEU A 35 -13.56 -16.92 33.25
CA LEU A 35 -13.64 -17.74 32.03
C LEU A 35 -14.80 -18.74 32.06
N ARG A 36 -15.37 -19.07 33.22
CA ARG A 36 -16.53 -19.98 33.31
C ARG A 36 -17.81 -19.28 32.86
N GLU A 37 -17.88 -17.96 33.06
CA GLU A 37 -18.99 -17.11 32.63
C GLU A 37 -18.71 -16.44 31.28
N SER A 38 -17.54 -16.69 30.68
CA SER A 38 -17.17 -16.17 29.37
C SER A 38 -17.79 -17.02 28.26
N THR A 39 -18.42 -16.37 27.29
CA THR A 39 -19.03 -17.05 26.14
C THR A 39 -18.51 -16.48 24.83
N ILE A 40 -18.49 -17.33 23.81
CA ILE A 40 -18.19 -16.95 22.44
C ILE A 40 -19.26 -17.57 21.53
N THR A 41 -19.96 -16.72 20.78
CA THR A 41 -21.13 -17.12 20.02
C THR A 41 -21.08 -16.58 18.60
N LEU A 42 -21.65 -17.31 17.64
CA LEU A 42 -21.85 -16.83 16.28
C LEU A 42 -23.28 -16.31 16.12
N THR A 43 -23.45 -15.26 15.32
CA THR A 43 -24.78 -14.84 14.89
C THR A 43 -25.48 -15.92 14.08
N GLU A 44 -26.81 -15.89 13.97
CA GLU A 44 -27.58 -16.82 13.13
C GLU A 44 -27.07 -16.87 11.68
N SER A 45 -26.68 -15.71 11.14
CA SER A 45 -26.10 -15.58 9.81
C SER A 45 -24.70 -16.20 9.64
N CYS A 46 -24.03 -16.58 10.75
CA CYS A 46 -22.64 -17.01 10.79
C CYS A 46 -21.64 -16.00 10.16
N ARG A 47 -21.98 -14.70 10.21
CA ARG A 47 -21.16 -13.61 9.66
C ARG A 47 -20.60 -12.67 10.72
N ALA A 48 -20.90 -12.91 11.99
CA ALA A 48 -20.30 -12.18 13.08
C ALA A 48 -20.12 -13.10 14.29
N VAL A 49 -19.13 -12.76 15.12
CA VAL A 49 -18.84 -13.42 16.38
C VAL A 49 -18.97 -12.41 17.51
N THR A 50 -19.58 -12.84 18.62
CA THR A 50 -19.71 -12.04 19.83
C THR A 50 -19.02 -12.76 20.96
N VAL A 51 -18.16 -12.05 21.68
CA VAL A 51 -17.51 -12.53 22.90
C VAL A 51 -18.05 -11.72 24.07
N SER A 52 -18.55 -12.42 25.08
CA SER A 52 -18.93 -11.82 26.36
C SER A 52 -18.09 -12.40 27.49
N THR A 53 -17.70 -11.55 28.44
CA THR A 53 -16.99 -11.94 29.65
C THR A 53 -17.37 -11.00 30.79
N HIS A 54 -17.12 -11.41 32.03
CA HIS A 54 -17.27 -10.54 33.20
C HIS A 54 -15.90 -10.16 33.75
N HIS A 55 -15.76 -8.89 34.14
CA HIS A 55 -14.61 -8.37 34.90
C HIS A 55 -15.14 -7.56 36.08
N GLN A 56 -14.80 -7.96 37.31
CA GLN A 56 -15.28 -7.31 38.55
C GLN A 56 -16.82 -7.12 38.61
N GLY A 57 -17.59 -8.06 38.04
CA GLY A 57 -19.06 -7.98 37.99
C GLY A 57 -19.61 -7.05 36.90
N VAL A 58 -18.76 -6.43 36.09
CA VAL A 58 -19.14 -5.68 34.90
C VAL A 58 -19.08 -6.60 33.68
N GLU A 59 -20.18 -6.65 32.92
CA GLU A 59 -20.22 -7.37 31.65
C GLU A 59 -19.44 -6.59 30.58
N LEU A 60 -18.52 -7.28 29.92
CA LEU A 60 -17.79 -6.81 28.76
C LEU A 60 -18.26 -7.61 27.56
N VAL A 61 -18.67 -6.93 26.49
CA VAL A 61 -19.14 -7.56 25.26
C VAL A 61 -18.46 -6.90 24.08
N GLU A 62 -17.96 -7.71 23.15
CA GLU A 62 -17.38 -7.23 21.90
C GLU A 62 -17.88 -8.09 20.74
N THR A 63 -18.17 -7.45 19.60
CA THR A 63 -18.71 -8.12 18.42
C THR A 63 -17.91 -7.76 17.18
N LEU A 64 -17.48 -8.77 16.44
CA LEU A 64 -16.71 -8.62 15.21
C LEU A 64 -17.46 -9.21 14.02
N LYS A 65 -17.63 -8.45 12.91
CA LYS A 65 -18.07 -9.05 11.64
C LYS A 65 -16.92 -9.83 11.04
N LEU A 66 -17.19 -11.06 10.64
CA LEU A 66 -16.20 -11.94 10.03
C LEU A 66 -15.97 -11.53 8.57
N PRO A 67 -14.74 -11.68 8.04
CA PRO A 67 -14.44 -11.46 6.63
C PRO A 67 -15.30 -12.28 5.66
N VAL A 68 -15.78 -13.43 6.10
CA VAL A 68 -16.56 -14.38 5.30
C VAL A 68 -17.55 -15.11 6.20
N LYS A 69 -18.63 -15.65 5.62
CA LYS A 69 -19.53 -16.55 6.36
C LYS A 69 -18.82 -17.86 6.70
N VAL A 70 -18.99 -18.32 7.92
CA VAL A 70 -18.51 -19.63 8.37
C VAL A 70 -19.65 -20.65 8.45
N THR A 71 -19.33 -21.93 8.50
CA THR A 71 -20.32 -22.99 8.66
C THR A 71 -20.93 -22.99 10.06
N ASP A 72 -22.21 -23.37 10.18
CA ASP A 72 -22.88 -23.56 11.48
C ASP A 72 -22.17 -24.60 12.37
N ALA A 73 -21.47 -25.57 11.76
CA ALA A 73 -20.65 -26.55 12.49
C ALA A 73 -19.57 -25.88 13.36
N SER A 74 -19.12 -24.67 12.99
CA SER A 74 -18.11 -23.90 13.73
C SER A 74 -18.58 -23.52 15.14
N ARG A 75 -19.90 -23.42 15.38
CA ARG A 75 -20.49 -23.12 16.70
C ARG A 75 -20.02 -24.08 17.80
N ARG A 76 -19.84 -25.37 17.45
CA ARG A 76 -19.48 -26.42 18.40
C ARG A 76 -18.03 -26.31 18.90
N ASN A 77 -17.18 -25.58 18.18
CA ASN A 77 -15.76 -25.43 18.50
C ASN A 77 -15.45 -24.07 19.15
N LEU A 78 -16.47 -23.25 19.42
CA LEU A 78 -16.32 -21.95 20.07
C LEU A 78 -16.47 -22.12 21.58
N SER A 79 -15.40 -22.58 22.22
CA SER A 79 -15.28 -22.61 23.68
C SER A 79 -13.86 -22.27 24.10
N PHE A 80 -13.66 -21.51 25.16
CA PHE A 80 -12.31 -21.11 25.59
C PHE A 80 -11.42 -22.30 26.01
N ALA A 81 -12.03 -23.41 26.45
CA ALA A 81 -11.31 -24.60 26.90
C ALA A 81 -10.51 -25.24 25.76
N GLY A 82 -9.19 -25.41 25.97
CA GLY A 82 -8.30 -26.06 24.99
C GLY A 82 -7.83 -25.16 23.83
N HIS A 83 -8.27 -23.90 23.77
CA HIS A 83 -7.95 -22.96 22.69
C HIS A 83 -6.93 -21.88 23.09
N ARG A 84 -6.38 -21.95 24.30
CA ARG A 84 -5.42 -20.97 24.81
C ARG A 84 -4.10 -21.05 24.04
N VAL A 85 -3.61 -19.90 23.59
CA VAL A 85 -2.34 -19.75 22.91
C VAL A 85 -1.22 -19.57 23.93
N ASP A 86 -0.13 -20.30 23.75
CA ASP A 86 1.09 -20.09 24.53
C ASP A 86 1.89 -18.92 23.94
N ILE A 87 1.87 -17.80 24.64
CA ILE A 87 2.61 -16.60 24.27
C ILE A 87 3.96 -16.73 24.96
N GLY A 88 4.89 -17.46 24.35
CA GLY A 88 6.22 -17.72 24.91
C GLY A 88 6.94 -16.42 25.27
N GLY A 89 7.09 -16.15 26.57
CA GLY A 89 7.78 -14.97 27.09
C GLY A 89 8.07 -15.09 28.58
N ALA A 90 9.35 -15.09 28.93
CA ALA A 90 9.90 -15.11 30.29
C ALA A 90 9.73 -13.77 31.03
N GLU A 91 8.62 -13.07 30.83
CA GLU A 91 8.25 -11.91 31.64
C GLU A 91 7.04 -12.27 32.53
N PRO A 92 7.13 -12.10 33.86
CA PRO A 92 6.02 -12.40 34.78
C PRO A 92 4.75 -11.57 34.56
N GLU A 93 4.75 -10.63 33.60
CA GLU A 93 3.74 -9.59 33.40
C GLU A 93 3.01 -9.69 32.04
N ALA A 94 2.86 -10.87 31.43
CA ALA A 94 1.97 -11.03 30.27
C ALA A 94 0.49 -10.80 30.70
N GLN A 95 0.09 -9.53 30.74
CA GLN A 95 -1.23 -8.99 31.10
C GLN A 95 -2.31 -9.34 30.07
N THR A 96 -2.16 -10.37 29.24
CA THR A 96 -3.15 -10.71 28.20
C THR A 96 -3.30 -12.23 28.10
N ALA A 97 -4.53 -12.75 28.12
CA ALA A 97 -4.82 -14.12 27.68
C ALA A 97 -5.27 -14.10 26.23
N GLU A 98 -4.69 -14.97 25.40
CA GLU A 98 -5.04 -15.11 23.99
C GLU A 98 -5.60 -16.51 23.71
N TYR A 99 -6.63 -16.58 22.87
CA TYR A 99 -7.27 -17.80 22.41
C TYR A 99 -7.40 -17.78 20.89
N SER A 100 -7.17 -18.93 20.24
CA SER A 100 -7.22 -19.07 18.79
C SER A 100 -8.19 -20.16 18.36
N PHE A 101 -9.03 -19.83 17.39
CA PHE A 101 -10.08 -20.70 16.85
C PHE A 101 -9.93 -20.82 15.34
N ARG A 102 -10.16 -22.02 14.81
CA ARG A 102 -10.23 -22.30 13.37
C ARG A 102 -11.66 -22.57 12.97
N LEU A 103 -12.24 -21.66 12.20
CA LEU A 103 -13.62 -21.75 11.72
C LEU A 103 -13.59 -22.17 10.25
N GLN A 104 -14.50 -23.08 9.86
CA GLN A 104 -14.59 -23.54 8.47
C GLN A 104 -15.45 -22.56 7.68
N VAL A 105 -14.97 -22.11 6.53
CA VAL A 105 -15.71 -21.19 5.67
C VAL A 105 -16.89 -21.91 5.01
N ASP A 106 -18.04 -21.24 4.93
CA ASP A 106 -19.22 -21.80 4.26
C ASP A 106 -18.92 -21.98 2.77
N PRO A 107 -19.13 -23.18 2.19
CA PRO A 107 -18.78 -23.42 0.81
C PRO A 107 -19.63 -22.65 -0.21
N ASN A 108 -20.81 -22.17 0.20
CA ASN A 108 -21.71 -21.39 -0.63
C ASN A 108 -21.48 -19.87 -0.47
N ASP A 109 -20.51 -19.46 0.34
CA ASP A 109 -20.22 -18.04 0.50
C ASP A 109 -19.51 -17.47 -0.72
N THR A 110 -20.14 -16.48 -1.33
CA THR A 110 -19.59 -15.75 -2.48
C THR A 110 -18.43 -14.82 -2.09
N GLY A 111 -18.16 -14.61 -0.79
CA GLY A 111 -17.01 -13.85 -0.31
C GLY A 111 -15.66 -14.56 -0.49
N LEU A 112 -15.67 -15.87 -0.81
CA LEU A 112 -14.48 -16.59 -1.28
C LEU A 112 -14.21 -16.40 -2.77
N THR A 113 -15.26 -16.14 -3.56
CA THR A 113 -15.14 -15.80 -4.98
C THR A 113 -14.79 -14.32 -5.12
N ILE A 114 -13.54 -13.98 -4.85
CA ILE A 114 -12.83 -13.21 -5.87
C ILE A 114 -12.30 -14.29 -6.79
N PRO A 115 -13.00 -14.66 -7.88
CA PRO A 115 -12.35 -15.52 -8.84
C PRO A 115 -11.03 -14.84 -9.22
N ASN A 116 -9.96 -15.59 -9.45
CA ASN A 116 -8.82 -15.13 -10.25
C ASN A 116 -9.24 -14.64 -11.67
N GLN A 117 -10.55 -14.47 -11.94
CA GLN A 117 -11.09 -13.75 -13.06
C GLN A 117 -10.91 -12.25 -12.80
N VAL A 118 -9.80 -11.76 -13.35
CA VAL A 118 -9.60 -10.36 -13.70
C VAL A 118 -9.73 -9.43 -12.49
N LEU A 119 -8.69 -9.40 -11.65
CA LEU A 119 -8.25 -8.08 -11.21
C LEU A 119 -8.12 -7.28 -12.51
N GLN A 120 -8.92 -6.23 -12.72
CA GLN A 120 -8.47 -5.26 -13.71
C GLN A 120 -7.09 -4.83 -13.23
N ASP A 121 -6.12 -4.76 -14.13
CA ASP A 121 -4.70 -4.58 -13.77
C ASP A 121 -4.49 -3.35 -12.87
N ASP A 122 -5.44 -2.41 -12.80
CA ASP A 122 -5.37 -1.17 -12.01
C ASP A 122 -6.32 -1.08 -10.80
N ASP A 123 -7.04 -2.13 -10.42
CA ASP A 123 -8.05 -2.06 -9.33
C ASP A 123 -7.45 -1.73 -7.96
N TYR A 124 -6.15 -1.92 -7.80
CA TYR A 124 -5.41 -1.56 -6.60
C TYR A 124 -4.87 -0.13 -6.63
N VAL A 125 -4.91 0.57 -7.78
CA VAL A 125 -4.33 1.91 -7.92
C VAL A 125 -5.34 2.98 -7.45
N PRO A 126 -5.00 3.76 -6.42
CA PRO A 126 -5.83 4.86 -5.96
C PRO A 126 -5.74 6.01 -6.96
N TRP A 127 -6.87 6.62 -7.31
CA TRP A 127 -6.95 7.71 -8.29
C TRP A 127 -6.33 7.34 -9.63
N THR A 128 -6.97 6.44 -10.38
CA THR A 128 -6.68 6.30 -11.83
C THR A 128 -7.18 7.53 -12.58
N ALA A 129 -6.76 7.71 -13.83
CA ALA A 129 -7.23 8.80 -14.68
C ALA A 129 -8.76 8.83 -14.81
N SER A 130 -9.41 7.66 -14.80
CA SER A 130 -10.87 7.56 -14.78
C SER A 130 -11.46 8.10 -13.48
N ASP A 131 -10.87 7.74 -12.33
CA ASP A 131 -11.32 8.20 -11.02
C ASP A 131 -11.21 9.74 -10.92
N VAL A 132 -10.09 10.32 -11.39
CA VAL A 132 -9.85 11.78 -11.33
C VAL A 132 -10.39 12.55 -12.53
N SER A 133 -11.14 11.92 -13.44
CA SER A 133 -11.73 12.58 -14.60
C SER A 133 -12.64 13.77 -14.24
N THR A 134 -13.28 13.71 -13.07
CA THR A 134 -14.15 14.76 -12.51
C THR A 134 -13.42 15.69 -11.53
N CYS A 135 -12.10 15.53 -11.36
CA CYS A 135 -11.29 16.36 -10.47
C CYS A 135 -11.33 17.82 -10.91
N VAL A 136 -11.73 18.70 -9.99
CA VAL A 136 -11.72 20.16 -10.18
C VAL A 136 -10.41 20.80 -9.69
N ALA A 137 -9.76 20.21 -8.70
CA ALA A 137 -8.47 20.70 -8.22
C ALA A 137 -7.72 19.68 -7.34
N LEU A 138 -6.39 19.73 -7.42
CA LEU A 138 -5.48 19.05 -6.50
C LEU A 138 -5.02 20.02 -5.41
N HIS A 139 -4.98 19.55 -4.16
CA HIS A 139 -4.63 20.36 -3.01
C HIS A 139 -3.53 19.71 -2.18
N CYS A 140 -2.76 20.53 -1.47
CA CYS A 140 -1.89 20.05 -0.41
C CYS A 140 -2.75 19.38 0.67
N ARG A 141 -2.48 18.11 0.96
CA ARG A 141 -3.25 17.32 1.94
C ARG A 141 -3.33 18.00 3.31
N PHE A 142 -2.23 18.65 3.72
CA PHE A 142 -2.03 19.16 5.09
C PHE A 142 -2.65 20.52 5.35
N CYS A 143 -2.60 21.45 4.39
CA CYS A 143 -3.09 22.82 4.58
C CYS A 143 -4.17 23.26 3.58
N LYS A 144 -4.58 22.34 2.70
CA LYS A 144 -5.59 22.55 1.65
C LYS A 144 -5.28 23.69 0.68
N GLN A 145 -4.02 24.13 0.60
CA GLN A 145 -3.57 25.03 -0.46
C GLN A 145 -3.78 24.36 -1.82
N THR A 146 -4.48 25.02 -2.74
CA THR A 146 -4.63 24.56 -4.13
C THR A 146 -3.28 24.52 -4.81
N ILE A 147 -2.97 23.38 -5.41
CA ILE A 147 -1.73 23.10 -6.15
C ILE A 147 -2.01 23.07 -7.65
N VAL A 148 -3.08 22.41 -8.09
CA VAL A 148 -3.52 22.39 -9.50
C VAL A 148 -4.99 22.76 -9.54
N ASP A 149 -5.36 23.71 -10.39
CA ASP A 149 -6.75 24.10 -10.65
C ASP A 149 -7.13 23.72 -12.08
N THR A 150 -7.97 22.70 -12.22
CA THR A 150 -8.39 22.17 -13.52
C THR A 150 -9.53 23.00 -14.13
N THR A 151 -10.23 23.80 -13.31
CA THR A 151 -11.38 24.63 -13.69
C THR A 151 -10.99 25.96 -14.33
N SER A 152 -9.74 26.40 -14.10
CA SER A 152 -9.22 27.64 -14.64
C SER A 152 -9.36 27.67 -16.17
N LYS A 153 -10.07 28.69 -16.69
CA LYS A 153 -10.32 28.87 -18.13
C LYS A 153 -9.07 29.46 -18.79
N ALA A 154 -8.07 28.63 -19.05
CA ALA A 154 -7.18 28.90 -20.18
C ALA A 154 -7.98 28.68 -21.47
N ASP A 155 -7.71 29.49 -22.50
CA ASP A 155 -8.43 29.54 -23.79
C ASP A 155 -9.18 28.25 -24.15
N THR A 156 -10.45 28.38 -24.54
CA THR A 156 -11.43 27.31 -24.87
C THR A 156 -10.98 26.25 -25.89
N SER A 157 -9.72 26.29 -26.34
CA SER A 157 -9.08 25.34 -27.24
C SER A 157 -8.53 24.07 -26.56
N SER A 158 -8.29 24.04 -25.24
CA SER A 158 -7.72 22.86 -24.56
C SER A 158 -8.35 22.53 -23.18
N PRO A 159 -9.34 21.62 -23.11
CA PRO A 159 -9.87 21.13 -21.84
C PRO A 159 -8.82 20.33 -21.08
N TRP A 160 -8.95 20.27 -19.75
CA TRP A 160 -8.08 19.44 -18.91
C TRP A 160 -8.26 17.95 -19.24
N GLN A 161 -7.17 17.20 -19.29
CA GLN A 161 -7.18 15.76 -19.55
C GLN A 161 -6.37 15.02 -18.48
N TRP A 162 -6.89 13.87 -18.03
CA TRP A 162 -6.15 12.92 -17.21
C TRP A 162 -5.87 11.67 -18.03
N LYS A 163 -4.65 11.13 -17.93
CA LYS A 163 -4.25 9.88 -18.58
C LYS A 163 -3.40 9.06 -17.63
N ASP A 164 -3.61 7.76 -17.56
CA ASP A 164 -2.73 6.87 -16.81
C ASP A 164 -1.39 6.78 -17.54
N LEU A 165 -0.30 6.84 -16.77
CA LEU A 165 1.03 6.54 -17.29
C LEU A 165 1.14 5.03 -17.53
N PRO A 166 1.72 4.61 -18.66
CA PRO A 166 2.16 3.22 -18.78
C PRO A 166 3.16 2.93 -17.66
N SER A 167 3.15 1.70 -17.13
CA SER A 167 4.03 1.31 -16.02
C SER A 167 5.49 1.66 -16.31
N GLY A 168 6.25 2.00 -15.26
CA GLY A 168 7.59 2.62 -15.37
C GLY A 168 8.58 1.83 -16.23
N ASN A 169 8.44 0.51 -16.29
CA ASN A 169 9.32 -0.39 -17.04
C ASN A 169 8.87 -0.66 -18.47
N TRP A 170 7.82 0.00 -18.95
CA TRP A 170 7.34 -0.19 -20.31
C TRP A 170 8.42 0.15 -21.34
N ALA A 171 9.17 1.24 -21.13
CA ALA A 171 10.27 1.62 -22.02
C ALA A 171 11.38 0.56 -22.04
N GLU A 172 11.76 0.02 -20.88
CA GLU A 172 12.78 -1.03 -20.76
C GLU A 172 12.32 -2.36 -21.37
N MET A 173 11.07 -2.75 -21.12
CA MET A 173 10.44 -3.94 -21.71
C MET A 173 10.35 -3.83 -23.24
N MET A 174 10.06 -2.64 -23.75
CA MET A 174 10.10 -2.37 -25.19
C MET A 174 11.53 -2.45 -25.74
N ASP A 175 12.55 -1.99 -25.01
CA ASP A 175 13.96 -2.11 -25.41
C ASP A 175 14.43 -3.58 -25.47
N PHE A 176 14.00 -4.43 -24.54
CA PHE A 176 14.25 -5.87 -24.60
C PHE A 176 13.61 -6.53 -25.83
N TRP A 177 12.41 -6.09 -26.24
CA TRP A 177 11.73 -6.59 -27.44
C TRP A 177 12.53 -6.28 -28.72
N HIS A 178 13.16 -5.12 -28.78
CA HIS A 178 13.93 -4.69 -29.97
C HIS A 178 15.29 -5.38 -30.13
N CYS A 179 15.78 -6.12 -29.13
CA CYS A 179 17.14 -6.67 -29.11
C CYS A 179 17.34 -8.03 -29.84
N HIS A 180 16.31 -8.60 -30.48
CA HIS A 180 16.43 -9.82 -31.30
C HIS A 180 15.90 -9.65 -32.72
N LYS A 181 16.26 -8.55 -33.39
CA LYS A 181 15.89 -8.36 -34.79
C LYS A 181 16.79 -9.22 -35.69
N PRO A 182 16.25 -10.11 -36.54
CA PRO A 182 17.07 -10.96 -37.42
C PRO A 182 17.93 -10.09 -38.34
N ASP A 183 19.18 -10.53 -38.57
CA ASP A 183 20.15 -9.83 -39.42
C ASP A 183 19.55 -9.53 -40.80
N VAL A 184 19.28 -8.25 -41.06
CA VAL A 184 18.88 -7.78 -42.40
C VAL A 184 20.12 -7.72 -43.30
N HIS A 185 19.99 -8.33 -44.48
CA HIS A 185 21.02 -8.33 -45.51
C HIS A 185 21.51 -6.90 -45.82
N PRO A 186 22.81 -6.71 -46.07
CA PRO A 186 23.46 -5.39 -46.13
C PRO A 186 22.87 -4.42 -47.17
N ASP A 187 22.15 -4.93 -48.16
CA ASP A 187 21.69 -4.15 -49.32
C ASP A 187 20.30 -3.48 -49.12
N GLU A 188 19.61 -3.73 -48.00
CA GLU A 188 18.29 -3.14 -47.69
C GLU A 188 18.31 -2.19 -46.47
N LYS A 189 19.50 -1.77 -46.03
CA LYS A 189 19.70 -1.10 -44.72
C LYS A 189 19.24 0.35 -44.62
N GLU A 190 19.19 1.11 -45.71
CA GLU A 190 18.84 2.55 -45.65
C GLU A 190 17.34 2.80 -45.76
N ASP A 191 16.66 2.17 -46.72
CA ASP A 191 15.22 2.37 -46.93
C ASP A 191 14.38 1.76 -45.80
N GLN A 192 14.80 0.58 -45.30
CA GLN A 192 14.10 -0.08 -44.19
C GLN A 192 14.28 0.68 -42.87
N LYS A 193 15.45 1.28 -42.59
CA LYS A 193 15.68 2.11 -41.40
C LYS A 193 14.79 3.35 -41.36
N ASN A 194 14.59 4.02 -42.50
CA ASN A 194 13.74 5.22 -42.57
C ASN A 194 12.26 4.88 -42.38
N ILE A 195 11.78 3.80 -43.01
CA ILE A 195 10.40 3.31 -42.85
C ILE A 195 10.16 2.85 -41.41
N GLU A 196 11.14 2.22 -40.77
CA GLU A 196 11.05 1.74 -39.39
C GLU A 196 11.13 2.87 -38.36
N ALA A 197 12.00 3.86 -38.56
CA ALA A 197 12.04 5.07 -37.73
C ALA A 197 10.73 5.85 -37.84
N GLN A 198 10.17 5.96 -39.05
CA GLN A 198 8.83 6.52 -39.25
C GLN A 198 7.76 5.69 -38.54
N ASN A 199 7.75 4.36 -38.69
CA ASN A 199 6.77 3.50 -38.02
C ASN A 199 6.90 3.51 -36.49
N ALA A 200 8.10 3.59 -35.95
CA ALA A 200 8.36 3.71 -34.52
C ALA A 200 7.89 5.07 -33.97
N SER A 201 8.08 6.15 -34.74
CA SER A 201 7.56 7.49 -34.39
C SER A 201 6.03 7.60 -34.52
N VAL A 202 5.44 6.96 -35.54
CA VAL A 202 4.00 7.00 -35.82
C VAL A 202 3.21 6.10 -34.87
N LYS A 203 3.77 4.96 -34.46
CA LYS A 203 3.13 4.02 -33.53
C LYS A 203 3.46 4.30 -32.06
N GLY A 204 4.37 5.23 -31.78
CA GLY A 204 4.70 5.68 -30.43
C GLY A 204 5.62 4.75 -29.61
N TYR A 205 6.30 3.81 -30.26
CA TYR A 205 7.20 2.82 -29.62
C TYR A 205 8.69 3.08 -29.89
N GLY A 206 9.04 4.20 -30.55
CA GLY A 206 10.45 4.53 -30.77
C GLY A 206 11.16 4.92 -29.49
N ALA A 207 12.45 4.58 -29.36
CA ALA A 207 13.32 4.98 -28.25
C ALA A 207 13.40 6.50 -27.99
N SER A 208 12.89 7.32 -28.93
CA SER A 208 12.75 8.78 -28.80
C SER A 208 11.41 9.23 -28.24
N ASN A 209 10.45 8.33 -28.00
CA ASN A 209 9.11 8.68 -27.53
C ASN A 209 9.08 8.78 -26.01
N ARG A 210 9.60 9.90 -25.50
CA ARG A 210 9.69 10.17 -24.08
C ARG A 210 8.35 10.69 -23.55
N VAL A 211 7.93 10.21 -22.38
CA VAL A 211 6.82 10.81 -21.62
C VAL A 211 7.23 12.23 -21.23
N VAL A 212 6.45 13.24 -21.63
CA VAL A 212 6.69 14.65 -21.30
C VAL A 212 5.42 15.25 -20.70
N ALA A 213 5.58 16.03 -19.63
CA ALA A 213 4.50 16.77 -19.01
C ALA A 213 4.07 17.92 -19.92
N THR A 214 2.83 17.86 -20.40
CA THR A 214 2.25 18.90 -21.24
C THR A 214 1.24 19.72 -20.44
N PRO A 215 1.19 21.06 -20.64
CA PRO A 215 0.17 21.89 -20.01
C PRO A 215 -1.24 21.32 -20.21
N ARG A 216 -2.10 21.46 -19.19
CA ARG A 216 -3.49 20.99 -19.17
C ARG A 216 -3.65 19.47 -19.24
N THR A 217 -2.57 18.71 -19.06
CA THR A 217 -2.62 17.24 -19.00
C THR A 217 -1.99 16.74 -17.71
N GLY A 218 -2.75 16.01 -16.91
CA GLY A 218 -2.25 15.29 -15.75
C GLY A 218 -2.02 13.82 -16.09
N LEU A 219 -0.78 13.37 -15.91
CA LEU A 219 -0.37 12.00 -16.11
C LEU A 219 -0.37 11.27 -14.77
N VAL A 220 -1.09 10.16 -14.66
CA VAL A 220 -1.39 9.48 -13.39
C VAL A 220 -0.51 8.24 -13.27
N ASP A 221 0.32 8.22 -12.24
CA ASP A 221 1.19 7.10 -11.86
C ASP A 221 0.60 6.38 -10.64
N VAL A 222 1.11 5.21 -10.26
CA VAL A 222 0.67 4.46 -9.07
C VAL A 222 0.76 5.31 -7.80
N ALA A 223 1.82 6.10 -7.66
CA ALA A 223 2.08 6.90 -6.45
C ALA A 223 2.12 8.41 -6.66
N SER A 224 2.02 8.88 -7.90
CA SER A 224 2.20 10.29 -8.21
C SER A 224 1.28 10.80 -9.32
N PHE A 225 1.15 12.12 -9.40
CA PHE A 225 0.62 12.83 -10.56
C PHE A 225 1.78 13.58 -11.20
N LEU A 226 2.06 13.33 -12.47
CA LEU A 226 2.98 14.11 -13.27
C LEU A 226 2.21 15.22 -13.99
N VAL A 227 2.56 16.47 -13.70
CA VAL A 227 1.91 17.68 -14.23
C VAL A 227 2.94 18.69 -14.72
N ALA A 228 2.55 19.55 -15.66
CA ALA A 228 3.40 20.63 -16.11
C ALA A 228 3.57 21.68 -14.99
N GLU A 229 4.76 22.25 -14.86
CA GLU A 229 5.04 23.30 -13.87
C GLU A 229 4.12 24.52 -14.05
N SER A 230 3.77 24.86 -15.30
CA SER A 230 2.89 25.99 -15.61
C SER A 230 1.46 25.86 -15.06
N ASP A 231 1.01 24.65 -14.75
CA ASP A 231 -0.32 24.40 -14.18
C ASP A 231 -0.32 24.39 -12.64
N CYS A 232 0.86 24.52 -12.04
CA CYS A 232 1.05 24.40 -10.60
C CYS A 232 1.08 25.76 -9.90
N HIS A 233 0.52 25.78 -8.70
CA HIS A 233 0.42 26.96 -7.84
C HIS A 233 0.88 26.62 -6.43
N GLY A 234 1.38 27.62 -5.70
CA GLY A 234 1.74 27.44 -4.29
C GLY A 234 2.79 26.36 -4.04
N ILE A 235 3.71 26.15 -4.99
CA ILE A 235 4.87 25.27 -4.87
C ILE A 235 6.13 26.11 -4.63
N LYS A 236 7.05 25.58 -3.82
CA LYS A 236 8.43 26.08 -3.69
C LYS A 236 9.41 24.92 -3.79
N VAL A 237 10.57 25.15 -4.37
CA VAL A 237 11.66 24.17 -4.37
C VAL A 237 12.28 24.10 -2.98
N LEU A 238 12.47 22.89 -2.47
CA LEU A 238 13.16 22.59 -1.20
C LEU A 238 14.59 22.09 -1.48
N GLU A 239 15.40 22.01 -0.43
CA GLU A 239 16.79 21.52 -0.53
C GLU A 239 16.89 20.09 -1.09
N GLN A 240 18.10 19.77 -1.59
CA GLN A 240 18.44 18.55 -2.32
C GLN A 240 18.09 17.27 -1.55
N ARG A 241 17.65 16.23 -2.28
CA ARG A 241 17.53 14.88 -1.70
C ARG A 241 18.88 14.39 -1.18
N PRO A 242 18.94 13.75 -0.01
CA PRO A 242 20.13 13.04 0.43
C PRO A 242 20.46 11.92 -0.56
N THR A 243 21.73 11.83 -0.95
CA THR A 243 22.27 10.83 -1.87
C THR A 243 22.43 9.48 -1.19
N SER A 244 21.81 8.43 -1.74
CA SER A 244 22.38 7.08 -1.67
C SER A 244 23.38 6.91 -2.82
N ASN A 245 24.51 6.24 -2.59
CA ASN A 245 25.47 5.96 -3.65
C ASN A 245 24.94 4.89 -4.63
N SER A 246 23.99 4.06 -4.18
CA SER A 246 23.26 3.06 -4.98
C SER A 246 22.39 3.65 -6.10
N VAL A 247 21.92 4.90 -5.97
CA VAL A 247 21.26 5.61 -7.07
C VAL A 247 22.34 6.07 -8.04
N LYS A 248 22.88 5.12 -8.79
CA LYS A 248 23.47 5.39 -10.10
C LYS A 248 22.36 6.04 -10.92
N SER A 249 22.30 7.36 -10.86
CA SER A 249 21.43 8.23 -11.63
C SER A 249 21.79 8.11 -13.11
N THR A 250 21.55 6.96 -13.70
CA THR A 250 21.56 6.74 -15.15
C THR A 250 20.31 7.32 -15.79
N LEU A 251 19.24 7.55 -15.00
CA LEU A 251 17.99 8.13 -15.46
C LEU A 251 17.94 9.67 -15.41
N TYR A 252 18.69 10.36 -14.53
CA TYR A 252 18.59 11.82 -14.35
C TYR A 252 19.86 12.63 -14.68
N GLY A 253 20.58 12.29 -15.75
CA GLY A 253 21.61 13.17 -16.32
C GLY A 253 22.66 13.74 -15.33
N GLY A 254 22.93 13.04 -14.23
CA GLY A 254 23.90 13.45 -13.20
C GLY A 254 23.43 14.52 -12.20
N LYS A 255 22.14 14.89 -12.13
CA LYS A 255 21.61 15.80 -11.08
C LYS A 255 20.54 15.11 -10.24
N ASN A 256 20.61 15.26 -8.92
CA ASN A 256 19.58 14.74 -8.02
C ASN A 256 18.30 15.56 -8.14
N PRO A 257 17.13 14.90 -8.22
CA PRO A 257 15.86 15.61 -8.30
C PRO A 257 15.58 16.38 -7.00
N MET A 258 15.13 17.62 -7.13
CA MET A 258 14.80 18.49 -5.99
C MET A 258 13.44 18.14 -5.41
N ASN A 259 13.31 18.23 -4.09
CA ASN A 259 12.02 18.09 -3.42
C ASN A 259 11.17 19.35 -3.65
N LEU A 260 9.86 19.15 -3.82
CA LEU A 260 8.88 20.23 -3.95
C LEU A 260 8.10 20.35 -2.65
N GLY A 261 8.01 21.57 -2.12
CA GLY A 261 7.28 21.90 -0.91
C GLY A 261 6.05 22.76 -1.19
N CYS A 262 5.02 22.64 -0.36
CA CYS A 262 3.91 23.59 -0.35
C CYS A 262 4.40 24.97 0.15
N SER A 263 4.07 26.04 -0.56
CA SER A 263 4.46 27.41 -0.19
C SER A 263 3.88 27.85 1.16
N ARG A 264 2.70 27.33 1.53
CA ARG A 264 1.97 27.69 2.75
C ARG A 264 2.44 26.96 4.00
N CYS A 265 2.57 25.63 3.96
CA CYS A 265 2.93 24.83 5.14
C CYS A 265 4.32 24.18 5.06
N SER A 266 5.03 24.33 3.94
CA SER A 266 6.35 23.73 3.70
C SER A 266 6.39 22.19 3.64
N ALA A 267 5.24 21.51 3.74
CA ALA A 267 5.19 20.06 3.60
C ALA A 267 5.69 19.64 2.21
N ILE A 268 6.47 18.55 2.15
CA ILE A 268 6.91 17.95 0.88
C ILE A 268 5.66 17.42 0.15
N ILE A 269 5.44 17.86 -1.08
CA ILE A 269 4.28 17.49 -1.91
C ILE A 269 4.69 16.77 -3.19
N GLY A 270 5.97 16.80 -3.57
CA GLY A 270 6.40 16.23 -4.83
C GLY A 270 7.91 16.31 -5.06
N THR A 271 8.29 16.11 -6.32
CA THR A 271 9.66 16.22 -6.83
C THR A 271 9.66 16.73 -8.26
N GLU A 272 10.75 17.37 -8.66
CA GLU A 272 11.01 17.62 -10.08
C GLU A 272 11.30 16.29 -10.81
N ASP A 273 10.81 16.17 -12.03
CA ASP A 273 11.17 15.12 -12.98
C ASP A 273 11.78 15.78 -14.22
N SER A 274 13.12 15.80 -14.29
CA SER A 274 13.83 16.40 -15.40
C SER A 274 13.73 15.59 -16.69
N VAL A 275 13.43 14.29 -16.60
CA VAL A 275 13.25 13.42 -17.78
C VAL A 275 11.93 13.75 -18.45
N ALA A 276 10.87 13.85 -17.65
CA ALA A 276 9.55 14.18 -18.14
C ALA A 276 9.26 15.69 -18.24
N GLU A 277 10.23 16.55 -17.92
CA GLU A 277 10.09 18.02 -17.95
C GLU A 277 8.85 18.52 -17.16
N GLY A 278 8.63 17.96 -15.97
CA GLY A 278 7.46 18.27 -15.16
C GLY A 278 7.65 18.05 -13.67
N LEU A 279 6.56 18.15 -12.93
CA LEU A 279 6.52 17.97 -11.48
C LEU A 279 5.74 16.71 -11.14
N ARG A 280 6.34 15.79 -10.37
CA ARG A 280 5.66 14.62 -9.80
C ARG A 280 5.14 14.95 -8.41
N LEU A 281 3.83 15.09 -8.28
CA LEU A 281 3.14 15.33 -7.02
C LEU A 281 2.80 13.99 -6.36
N TYR A 282 3.24 13.76 -5.12
CA TYR A 282 3.02 12.50 -4.41
C TYR A 282 1.56 12.36 -3.95
N LYS A 283 0.88 11.28 -4.37
CA LYS A 283 -0.50 10.99 -3.96
C LYS A 283 -0.68 10.98 -2.43
N ASN A 284 0.32 10.50 -1.70
CA ASN A 284 0.35 10.51 -0.22
C ASN A 284 0.14 11.91 0.40
N ASN A 285 0.60 12.96 -0.27
CA ASN A 285 0.65 14.33 0.25
C ASN A 285 -0.31 15.28 -0.48
N ILE A 286 -1.12 14.75 -1.39
CA ILE A 286 -2.14 15.46 -2.15
C ILE A 286 -3.54 15.00 -1.71
N SER A 287 -4.52 15.88 -1.85
CA SER A 287 -5.93 15.56 -1.76
C SER A 287 -6.67 16.03 -3.01
N VAL A 288 -7.63 15.23 -3.48
CA VAL A 288 -8.40 15.49 -4.69
C VAL A 288 -9.75 16.11 -4.32
N GLN A 289 -10.18 17.12 -5.08
CA GLN A 289 -11.54 17.66 -5.00
C GLN A 289 -12.28 17.33 -6.30
N HIS A 290 -13.47 16.73 -6.19
CA HIS A 290 -14.30 16.34 -7.34
C HIS A 290 -15.45 17.31 -7.60
N ALA A 291 -15.87 17.42 -8.86
CA ALA A 291 -17.06 18.16 -9.23
C ALA A 291 -18.32 17.53 -8.62
N GLY A 292 -19.22 18.36 -8.07
CA GLY A 292 -20.49 17.90 -7.51
C GLY A 292 -20.43 17.33 -6.09
N ALA A 293 -19.26 17.34 -5.44
CA ALA A 293 -19.17 17.09 -4.00
C ALA A 293 -19.96 18.18 -3.24
N THR A 294 -20.94 17.78 -2.43
CA THR A 294 -21.66 18.68 -1.54
C THR A 294 -20.72 19.07 -0.39
N GLU A 295 -20.30 20.35 -0.37
CA GLU A 295 -19.28 20.93 0.53
C GLU A 295 -17.82 20.49 0.22
N ASP A 296 -16.84 21.20 0.80
CA ASP A 296 -15.37 21.07 0.59
C ASP A 296 -14.79 19.70 1.01
N VAL A 297 -15.30 18.62 0.41
CA VAL A 297 -14.83 17.26 0.65
C VAL A 297 -13.56 17.03 -0.16
N TYR A 298 -12.46 16.89 0.57
CA TYR A 298 -11.15 16.56 0.01
C TYR A 298 -10.89 15.06 0.18
N GLU A 299 -10.90 14.32 -0.92
CA GLU A 299 -10.57 12.90 -0.90
C GLU A 299 -9.08 12.70 -0.62
N THR A 300 -8.76 11.73 0.24
CA THR A 300 -7.38 11.31 0.55
C THR A 300 -7.32 9.82 0.79
N HIS A 301 -6.19 9.20 0.44
CA HIS A 301 -5.89 7.81 0.82
C HIS A 301 -4.83 7.73 1.93
N SER A 302 -4.79 6.64 2.69
CA SER A 302 -3.76 6.42 3.71
C SER A 302 -2.40 6.10 3.07
N ILE A 303 -1.33 6.24 3.86
CA ILE A 303 0.02 5.84 3.46
C ILE A 303 0.07 4.36 3.06
N ASP A 304 -0.69 3.52 3.76
CA ASP A 304 -0.75 2.09 3.53
C ASP A 304 -1.34 1.75 2.17
N ILE A 305 -2.40 2.45 1.76
CA ILE A 305 -3.05 2.24 0.47
C ILE A 305 -2.07 2.61 -0.64
N ILE A 306 -1.50 3.81 -0.65
CA ILE A 306 -0.57 4.21 -1.72
C ILE A 306 0.68 3.29 -1.74
N THR A 307 1.26 2.99 -0.58
CA THR A 307 2.47 2.16 -0.49
C THR A 307 2.18 0.72 -0.90
N SER A 308 1.07 0.13 -0.48
CA SER A 308 0.70 -1.23 -0.90
C SER A 308 0.45 -1.29 -2.41
N SER A 309 -0.12 -0.25 -3.02
CA SER A 309 -0.26 -0.15 -4.47
C SER A 309 1.10 -0.12 -5.17
N GLN A 310 2.07 0.66 -4.68
CA GLN A 310 3.43 0.66 -5.22
C GLN A 310 4.10 -0.71 -5.11
N LEU A 311 3.96 -1.38 -3.97
CA LEU A 311 4.54 -2.71 -3.77
C LEU A 311 3.90 -3.75 -4.69
N LEU A 312 2.59 -3.66 -4.95
CA LEU A 312 1.89 -4.56 -5.88
C LEU A 312 2.34 -4.34 -7.32
N ASP A 313 2.44 -3.09 -7.74
CA ASP A 313 2.98 -2.72 -9.06
C ASP A 313 4.38 -3.32 -9.27
N LEU A 314 5.29 -3.16 -8.29
CA LEU A 314 6.62 -3.77 -8.34
C LEU A 314 6.58 -5.31 -8.30
N ILE A 315 5.66 -5.93 -7.56
CA ILE A 315 5.50 -7.39 -7.56
C ILE A 315 5.07 -7.89 -8.94
N ASP A 316 4.12 -7.21 -9.57
CA ASP A 316 3.54 -7.62 -10.84
C ASP A 316 4.52 -7.39 -12.01
N HIS A 317 5.34 -6.34 -11.93
CA HIS A 317 6.30 -6.00 -12.99
C HIS A 317 7.69 -6.61 -12.82
N GLU A 318 8.24 -6.67 -11.60
CA GLU A 318 9.59 -7.19 -11.35
C GLU A 318 9.59 -8.64 -10.84
N GLY A 319 8.42 -9.18 -10.46
CA GLY A 319 8.32 -10.51 -9.88
C GLY A 319 9.01 -10.65 -8.52
N VAL A 320 9.37 -9.54 -7.86
CA VAL A 320 10.01 -9.53 -6.55
C VAL A 320 8.99 -9.44 -5.42
N ARG A 321 9.40 -9.79 -4.20
CA ARG A 321 8.55 -9.62 -3.00
C ARG A 321 9.28 -9.05 -1.81
N ARG A 322 10.59 -8.79 -1.94
CA ARG A 322 11.40 -8.18 -0.89
C ARG A 322 11.85 -6.81 -1.37
N PHE A 323 11.83 -5.86 -0.45
CA PHE A 323 12.10 -4.47 -0.73
C PHE A 323 12.99 -3.89 0.36
N VAL A 324 14.00 -3.12 -0.02
CA VAL A 324 14.68 -2.20 0.89
C VAL A 324 14.05 -0.83 0.73
N ILE A 325 13.35 -0.38 1.76
CA ILE A 325 12.65 0.91 1.78
C ILE A 325 13.45 1.89 2.62
N HIS A 326 13.79 3.05 2.08
CA HIS A 326 14.57 4.07 2.78
C HIS A 326 14.26 5.48 2.23
N ALA A 327 14.72 6.51 2.94
CA ALA A 327 14.59 7.91 2.52
C ALA A 327 15.95 8.56 2.21
N GLY A 328 16.89 7.78 1.67
CA GLY A 328 18.25 8.21 1.31
C GLY A 328 19.25 8.24 2.47
N GLN A 329 18.86 7.77 3.67
CA GLN A 329 19.80 7.51 4.77
C GLN A 329 20.50 6.16 4.59
N SER A 330 21.50 5.89 5.44
CA SER A 330 22.16 4.58 5.50
C SER A 330 21.28 3.48 6.11
N ASP A 331 20.29 3.86 6.91
CA ASP A 331 19.32 2.95 7.52
C ASP A 331 17.99 2.92 6.75
N GLY A 332 17.21 1.88 7.01
CA GLY A 332 15.98 1.61 6.25
C GLY A 332 15.14 0.49 6.87
N ILE A 333 14.17 0.03 6.09
CA ILE A 333 13.36 -1.15 6.39
C ILE A 333 13.59 -2.19 5.30
N LEU A 334 13.95 -3.40 5.71
CA LEU A 334 13.81 -4.58 4.85
C LEU A 334 12.39 -5.12 5.02
N LEU A 335 11.61 -5.10 3.94
CA LEU A 335 10.21 -5.50 3.92
C LEU A 335 10.03 -6.69 2.99
N TRP A 336 9.29 -7.70 3.45
CA TRP A 336 8.88 -8.85 2.66
C TRP A 336 7.36 -8.93 2.60
N VAL A 337 6.80 -8.84 1.40
CA VAL A 337 5.38 -9.08 1.13
C VAL A 337 5.09 -10.58 1.21
N PHE A 338 4.59 -11.01 2.37
CA PHE A 338 4.30 -12.42 2.65
C PHE A 338 2.98 -12.86 2.01
N ASN A 339 1.92 -12.05 2.19
CA ASN A 339 0.65 -12.25 1.49
C ASN A 339 0.21 -10.92 0.86
N PRO A 340 0.19 -10.80 -0.48
CA PRO A 340 -0.22 -9.58 -1.17
C PRO A 340 -1.71 -9.30 -1.04
N ASP A 341 -2.53 -10.31 -0.69
CA ASP A 341 -3.97 -10.13 -0.54
C ASP A 341 -4.55 -10.94 0.64
N LEU A 342 -4.95 -10.21 1.67
CA LEU A 342 -5.55 -10.76 2.88
C LEU A 342 -6.84 -10.00 3.18
N ARG A 343 -7.91 -10.74 3.49
CA ARG A 343 -9.08 -10.16 4.15
C ARG A 343 -9.02 -10.41 5.65
N TYR A 344 -9.22 -9.36 6.45
CA TYR A 344 -9.23 -9.45 7.90
C TYR A 344 -10.28 -8.52 8.52
N SER A 345 -10.64 -8.78 9.77
CA SER A 345 -11.45 -7.88 10.60
C SER A 345 -10.81 -7.76 11.97
N SER A 346 -10.88 -6.59 12.60
CA SER A 346 -10.37 -6.38 13.96
C SER A 346 -11.26 -5.43 14.76
N SER A 347 -11.49 -5.73 16.04
CA SER A 347 -12.20 -4.86 16.98
C SER A 347 -11.21 -3.97 17.74
N SER A 348 -10.80 -2.85 17.14
CA SER A 348 -10.03 -1.81 17.85
C SER A 348 -10.81 -0.50 17.89
N ALA A 349 -10.60 0.30 18.94
CA ALA A 349 -11.32 1.56 19.20
C ALA A 349 -11.34 2.58 18.05
N ASN A 350 -10.43 2.43 17.07
CA ASN A 350 -10.27 3.35 15.94
C ASN A 350 -10.61 2.72 14.57
N HIS A 351 -11.09 1.47 14.49
CA HIS A 351 -11.28 0.77 13.21
C HIS A 351 -12.62 0.05 13.06
N SER A 352 -13.05 -0.08 11.80
CA SER A 352 -14.29 -0.71 11.35
C SER A 352 -14.41 -2.16 11.83
N ILE A 353 -15.57 -2.50 12.38
CA ILE A 353 -15.99 -3.87 12.73
C ILE A 353 -16.14 -4.75 11.46
N GLY A 354 -16.09 -4.16 10.25
CA GLY A 354 -16.24 -4.85 8.96
C GLY A 354 -14.95 -5.47 8.42
N SER A 355 -15.11 -6.33 7.42
CA SER A 355 -14.00 -6.89 6.64
C SER A 355 -13.22 -5.77 5.94
N ARG A 356 -11.90 -5.87 5.95
CA ARG A 356 -10.97 -5.03 5.19
C ARG A 356 -10.08 -5.87 4.30
N ARG A 357 -9.57 -5.27 3.24
CA ARG A 357 -8.51 -5.84 2.39
C ARG A 357 -7.16 -5.23 2.78
N ALA A 358 -6.14 -6.06 2.92
CA ALA A 358 -4.79 -5.63 3.27
C ALA A 358 -3.73 -6.55 2.66
N MET A 359 -2.48 -6.11 2.71
CA MET A 359 -1.28 -6.87 2.43
C MET A 359 -0.62 -7.23 3.77
N LYS A 360 -0.29 -8.51 3.98
CA LYS A 360 0.48 -8.95 5.14
C LYS A 360 1.96 -8.90 4.81
N VAL A 361 2.69 -8.08 5.56
CA VAL A 361 4.12 -7.86 5.39
C VAL A 361 4.91 -8.31 6.61
N LEU A 362 6.13 -8.76 6.37
CA LEU A 362 7.15 -9.03 7.37
C LEU A 362 8.21 -7.94 7.23
N TYR A 363 8.64 -7.31 8.33
CA TYR A 363 9.62 -6.23 8.24
C TYR A 363 10.66 -6.23 9.35
N GLN A 364 11.82 -5.67 9.03
CA GLN A 364 12.95 -5.47 9.93
C GLN A 364 13.60 -4.11 9.69
N HIS A 365 14.09 -3.49 10.75
CA HIS A 365 14.95 -2.32 10.62
C HIS A 365 16.36 -2.77 10.22
N VAL A 366 16.93 -2.10 9.22
CA VAL A 366 18.28 -2.35 8.72
C VAL A 366 19.11 -1.08 8.89
N LYS A 367 20.40 -1.25 9.21
CA LYS A 367 21.33 -0.13 9.46
C LYS A 367 22.24 0.20 8.27
N ASP A 368 22.29 -0.72 7.31
CA ASP A 368 23.19 -0.67 6.16
C ASP A 368 22.40 -1.05 4.90
N VAL A 369 21.71 -0.07 4.33
CA VAL A 369 20.92 -0.20 3.09
C VAL A 369 21.85 -0.51 1.92
N GLU A 370 22.98 0.20 1.82
CA GLU A 370 23.93 0.06 0.72
C GLU A 370 24.54 -1.34 0.70
N GLY A 371 25.01 -1.87 1.84
CA GLY A 371 25.56 -3.22 1.91
C GLY A 371 24.55 -4.34 1.62
N ILE A 372 23.24 -4.05 1.72
CA ILE A 372 22.17 -4.99 1.34
C ILE A 372 21.91 -4.93 -0.17
N LEU A 373 21.90 -3.74 -0.77
CA LEU A 373 21.65 -3.52 -2.19
C LEU A 373 22.87 -3.90 -3.06
N GLU A 374 24.06 -3.48 -2.65
CA GLU A 374 25.34 -3.74 -3.30
C GLU A 374 26.28 -4.51 -2.33
N PRO A 375 26.04 -5.82 -2.09
CA PRO A 375 26.89 -6.60 -1.20
C PRO A 375 28.31 -6.76 -1.75
N GLU A 376 29.29 -6.85 -0.84
CA GLU A 376 30.71 -6.99 -1.21
C GLU A 376 30.96 -8.17 -2.17
N ASN A 377 31.95 -8.00 -3.07
CA ASN A 377 32.29 -8.99 -4.09
C ASN A 377 32.47 -10.40 -3.50
N GLY A 378 31.59 -11.33 -3.88
CA GLY A 378 31.61 -12.73 -3.45
C GLY A 378 30.57 -13.09 -2.37
N ALA A 379 29.89 -12.10 -1.79
CA ALA A 379 28.69 -12.34 -0.99
C ALA A 379 27.49 -12.61 -1.92
N PRO A 380 26.57 -13.51 -1.52
CA PRO A 380 25.38 -13.78 -2.32
C PRO A 380 24.49 -12.54 -2.36
N THR A 381 24.22 -12.02 -3.56
CA THR A 381 23.20 -10.99 -3.77
C THR A 381 21.84 -11.53 -3.30
N PRO A 382 21.06 -10.77 -2.52
CA PRO A 382 19.73 -11.20 -2.13
C PRO A 382 18.89 -11.42 -3.39
N LEU A 383 18.52 -12.68 -3.66
CA LEU A 383 17.64 -13.02 -4.78
C LEU A 383 16.29 -12.32 -4.59
N SER A 384 15.82 -11.62 -5.63
CA SER A 384 14.51 -10.98 -5.70
C SER A 384 14.29 -9.88 -4.64
N LEU A 385 15.21 -8.92 -4.61
CA LEU A 385 15.20 -7.74 -3.74
C LEU A 385 15.24 -6.47 -4.59
N GLU A 386 14.31 -5.54 -4.36
CA GLU A 386 14.29 -4.23 -5.03
C GLU A 386 14.44 -3.06 -4.05
N GLU A 387 14.92 -1.92 -4.56
CA GLU A 387 14.98 -0.65 -3.82
C GLU A 387 13.65 0.10 -3.98
N LEU A 388 13.09 0.61 -2.87
CA LEU A 388 11.98 1.56 -2.90
C LEU A 388 12.35 2.82 -2.11
N PHE A 389 12.73 3.86 -2.85
CA PHE A 389 12.99 5.17 -2.27
C PHE A 389 11.67 5.91 -1.96
N LEU A 390 11.52 6.41 -0.73
CA LEU A 390 10.41 7.26 -0.32
C LEU A 390 10.91 8.60 0.24
N PRO A 391 10.20 9.72 -0.01
CA PRO A 391 10.48 10.97 0.70
C PRO A 391 10.40 10.78 2.22
N LYS A 392 11.26 11.49 2.97
CA LYS A 392 11.40 11.28 4.42
C LYS A 392 10.07 11.30 5.18
N ASN A 393 9.18 12.24 4.88
CA ASN A 393 7.89 12.33 5.56
C ASN A 393 6.95 11.16 5.26
N ILE A 394 7.05 10.57 4.06
CA ILE A 394 6.29 9.39 3.65
C ILE A 394 6.89 8.14 4.32
N TYR A 395 8.22 8.02 4.33
CA TYR A 395 8.94 6.94 5.01
C TYR A 395 8.65 6.91 6.51
N ASP A 396 8.78 8.05 7.21
CA ASP A 396 8.53 8.14 8.64
C ASP A 396 7.08 7.71 8.99
N GLU A 397 6.11 8.15 8.20
CA GLU A 397 4.69 7.80 8.40
C GLU A 397 4.43 6.31 8.10
N LEU A 398 5.12 5.72 7.11
CA LEU A 398 5.07 4.28 6.83
C LEU A 398 5.61 3.47 8.02
N VAL A 399 6.76 3.85 8.59
CA VAL A 399 7.34 3.20 9.78
C VAL A 399 6.33 3.21 10.93
N LEU A 400 5.72 4.38 11.20
CA LEU A 400 4.70 4.51 12.23
C LEU A 400 3.45 3.69 11.91
N SER A 401 3.07 3.56 10.64
CA SER A 401 1.94 2.74 10.22
C SER A 401 2.20 1.25 10.44
N LEU A 402 3.38 0.75 10.06
CA LEU A 402 3.80 -0.63 10.30
C LEU A 402 3.78 -0.97 11.80
N GLN A 403 4.27 -0.05 12.64
CA GLN A 403 4.25 -0.21 14.10
C GLN A 403 2.81 -0.22 14.66
N ARG A 404 1.96 0.73 14.24
CA ARG A 404 0.55 0.78 14.64
C ARG A 404 -0.20 -0.49 14.23
N SER A 405 0.02 -0.94 13.01
CA SER A 405 -0.62 -2.13 12.45
C SER A 405 -0.15 -3.42 13.14
N ASN A 406 1.13 -3.53 13.51
CA ASN A 406 1.64 -4.63 14.33
C ASN A 406 0.89 -4.74 15.66
N LEU A 407 0.54 -3.62 16.30
CA LEU A 407 -0.22 -3.62 17.55
C LEU A 407 -1.67 -4.13 17.38
N LEU A 408 -2.22 -4.10 16.16
CA LEU A 408 -3.53 -4.68 15.84
C LEU A 408 -3.47 -6.21 15.65
N ILE A 409 -2.28 -6.77 15.49
CA ILE A 409 -2.11 -8.21 15.36
C ILE A 409 -2.09 -8.83 16.77
N PRO A 410 -2.73 -9.99 16.97
CA PRO A 410 -2.64 -10.75 18.23
C PRO A 410 -1.18 -10.93 18.65
N ILE A 411 -0.91 -10.84 19.95
CA ILE A 411 0.45 -10.78 20.50
C ILE A 411 1.27 -11.98 20.02
N SER A 412 0.68 -13.17 20.03
CA SER A 412 1.34 -14.41 19.57
C SER A 412 1.77 -14.38 18.10
N ALA A 413 1.17 -13.49 17.29
CA ALA A 413 1.36 -13.40 15.85
C ALA A 413 2.07 -12.10 15.41
N ARG A 414 2.51 -11.24 16.35
CA ARG A 414 3.23 -9.99 16.04
C ARG A 414 4.65 -10.21 15.52
N ILE A 415 5.24 -11.35 15.86
CA ILE A 415 6.60 -11.71 15.47
C ILE A 415 6.56 -13.08 14.79
N PHE A 416 7.14 -13.16 13.61
CA PHE A 416 7.40 -14.43 12.92
C PHE A 416 8.90 -14.64 12.83
N ARG A 417 9.42 -15.51 13.71
CA ARG A 417 10.87 -15.69 13.94
C ARG A 417 11.54 -14.38 14.37
N GLU A 418 12.40 -13.80 13.54
CA GLU A 418 13.06 -12.51 13.74
C GLU A 418 12.34 -11.32 13.08
N TRP A 419 11.21 -11.55 12.40
CA TRP A 419 10.50 -10.52 11.62
C TRP A 419 9.29 -9.98 12.37
N ASN A 420 9.12 -8.67 12.34
CA ASN A 420 7.87 -8.05 12.78
C ASN A 420 6.80 -8.25 11.71
N VAL A 421 5.57 -8.50 12.11
CA VAL A 421 4.43 -8.68 11.21
C VAL A 421 3.59 -7.40 11.18
N ALA A 422 3.16 -6.93 10.01
CA ALA A 422 2.23 -5.82 9.89
C ALA A 422 1.23 -6.06 8.75
N LEU A 423 0.15 -5.28 8.76
CA LEU A 423 -0.85 -5.20 7.69
C LEU A 423 -0.81 -3.80 7.07
N LEU A 424 -0.66 -3.72 5.76
CA LEU A 424 -0.85 -2.50 5.00
C LEU A 424 -2.22 -2.56 4.33
N ASP A 425 -3.12 -1.64 4.65
CA ASP A 425 -4.42 -1.54 3.99
C ASP A 425 -4.28 -1.45 2.46
N ARG A 426 -5.20 -2.11 1.77
CA ARG A 426 -5.32 -2.05 0.32
C ARG A 426 -6.57 -1.28 -0.07
N LEU A 427 -6.53 -0.70 -1.27
CA LEU A 427 -7.72 -0.10 -1.86
C LEU A 427 -8.82 -1.16 -2.07
N GLU A 428 -10.04 -0.80 -1.69
CA GLU A 428 -11.25 -1.55 -1.99
C GLU A 428 -12.22 -0.58 -2.66
N LYS A 429 -12.28 -0.61 -4.01
CA LYS A 429 -13.25 0.18 -4.76
C LYS A 429 -14.63 -0.43 -4.50
N HIS A 430 -15.54 0.34 -3.92
CA HIS A 430 -16.92 -0.11 -3.77
C HIS A 430 -17.58 -0.15 -5.16
N PRO A 431 -18.23 -1.27 -5.54
CA PRO A 431 -18.90 -1.40 -6.83
C PRO A 431 -20.13 -0.49 -6.96
#